data_AF-A0A0H3HGF6-F1
#
_entry.id   AF-A0A0H3HGF6-F1
#
_cell.length_a   1.000
_cell.length_b   1.000
_cell.length_c   1.000
_cell.angle_alpha   90.00
_cell.angle_beta   90.00
_cell.angle_gamma   90.00
#
_symmetry.space_group_name_H-M   'P 1'
#
loop_
_entity.id
_entity.type
_entity.pdbx_description
1 polymer ?
#
loop_
_entity_poly.entity_id
_entity_poly.type
_entity_poly.pdbx_seq_one_letter_code
_entity_poly.pdbx_strand_id
1 'polypeptide(L)' 'MLVRHAPDQIDMDRAELDALLERQLVMLEHSAEGRRRAHLTAMGRSLLDAFDPDDRPRRRPAKIHTCGESGR' A
#
# COMPACT_ATOMS: atom_id res chain seq x y z
N MET A 1 -10.07 -5.28 -3.49
CA MET A 1 -10.57 -3.93 -3.83
C MET A 1 -9.69 -3.38 -4.94
N LEU A 2 -10.17 -3.39 -6.18
CA LEU A 2 -9.48 -2.77 -7.32
C LEU A 2 -9.84 -1.28 -7.28
N VAL A 3 -8.86 -0.41 -7.02
CA VAL A 3 -9.05 1.04 -7.11
C VAL A 3 -9.09 1.40 -8.60
N ARG A 4 -10.29 1.28 -9.20
CA ARG A 4 -10.53 1.55 -10.64
C ARG A 4 -10.91 2.99 -10.94
N HIS A 5 -10.97 3.85 -9.94
CA HIS A 5 -11.31 5.26 -10.12
C HIS A 5 -10.60 6.07 -9.03
N ALA A 6 -9.38 6.51 -9.32
CA ALA A 6 -8.89 7.76 -8.75
C ALA A 6 -9.35 8.86 -9.73
N PRO A 7 -10.33 9.69 -9.36
CA PRO A 7 -10.95 10.68 -10.26
C PRO A 7 -10.10 11.94 -10.47
N ASP A 8 -8.87 11.94 -9.97
CA ASP A 8 -7.81 12.85 -10.36
C ASP A 8 -6.65 11.96 -10.76
N GLN A 9 -6.42 11.80 -12.06
CA GLN A 9 -5.07 11.49 -12.51
C GLN A 9 -4.25 12.64 -11.96
N ILE A 10 -3.51 12.41 -10.87
CA ILE A 10 -2.40 13.27 -10.49
C ILE A 10 -1.63 13.39 -11.81
N ASP A 11 -1.63 14.58 -12.41
CA ASP A 11 -0.82 14.92 -13.58
C ASP A 11 0.63 14.84 -13.12
N MET A 12 1.08 13.62 -12.87
CA MET A 12 2.38 13.29 -12.34
C MET A 12 3.32 13.56 -13.50
N ASP A 13 4.02 14.68 -13.38
CA ASP A 13 4.93 15.08 -14.41
C ASP A 13 6.10 14.07 -14.48
N ARG A 14 6.85 14.14 -15.58
CA ARG A 14 7.96 13.21 -15.79
C ARG A 14 9.06 13.39 -14.75
N ALA A 15 9.24 14.58 -14.19
CA ALA A 15 10.26 14.89 -13.19
C ALA A 15 9.87 14.39 -11.79
N GLU A 16 8.60 14.46 -11.42
CA GLU A 16 8.05 13.85 -10.21
C GLU A 16 8.20 12.33 -10.26
N LEU A 17 7.84 11.71 -11.40
CA LEU A 17 8.05 10.28 -11.59
C LEU A 17 9.55 9.91 -11.52
N ASP A 18 10.42 10.72 -12.11
CA ASP A 18 11.87 10.51 -12.05
C ASP A 18 12.39 10.60 -10.61
N ALA A 19 11.95 11.59 -9.84
CA ALA A 19 12.31 11.74 -8.44
C ALA A 19 11.85 10.55 -7.57
N LEU A 20 10.68 9.97 -7.87
CA LEU A 20 10.21 8.76 -7.18
C LEU A 20 11.05 7.51 -7.55
N LEU A 21 11.55 7.43 -8.78
CA LEU A 21 12.45 6.36 -9.24
C LEU A 21 13.85 6.51 -8.64
N GLU A 22 14.42 7.72 -8.64
CA GLU A 22 15.72 8.04 -8.04
C GLU A 22 15.75 7.68 -6.56
N ARG A 23 14.65 7.98 -5.86
CA ARG A 23 14.47 7.63 -4.45
C ARG A 23 14.09 6.17 -4.23
N GLN A 24 13.95 5.36 -5.27
CA GLN A 24 13.57 3.94 -5.19
C GLN A 24 12.25 3.72 -4.44
N LEU A 25 11.31 4.67 -4.52
CA LEU A 25 9.98 4.55 -3.92
C LEU A 25 9.03 3.83 -4.87
N VAL A 26 9.27 3.96 -6.17
CA VAL A 26 8.56 3.25 -7.23
C VAL A 26 9.57 2.60 -8.17
N MET A 27 9.11 1.58 -8.89
CA MET A 27 9.83 0.90 -9.95
C MET A 27 8.95 0.81 -11.18
N LEU A 28 9.55 0.81 -12.38
CA LEU A 28 8.82 0.68 -13.64
C LEU A 28 9.09 -0.69 -14.26
N GLU A 29 8.02 -1.46 -14.42
CA GLU A 29 8.04 -2.74 -15.11
C GLU A 29 7.52 -2.56 -16.55
N HIS A 30 8.19 -3.21 -17.49
CA HIS A 30 7.75 -3.25 -18.88
C HIS A 30 6.79 -4.43 -19.05
N SER A 31 5.52 -4.14 -19.31
CA SER A 31 4.56 -5.16 -19.70
C SER A 31 4.83 -5.62 -21.14
N ALA A 32 4.55 -6.88 -21.45
CA ALA A 32 4.67 -7.47 -22.78
C ALA A 32 3.87 -6.70 -23.87
N GLU A 33 2.89 -5.90 -23.45
CA GLU A 33 2.06 -5.04 -24.30
C GLU A 33 2.71 -3.67 -24.60
N GLY A 34 3.99 -3.48 -24.29
CA GLY A 34 4.70 -2.19 -24.48
C GLY A 34 4.28 -1.10 -23.51
N ARG A 35 3.44 -1.42 -22.52
CA ARG A 35 2.99 -0.49 -21.47
C ARG A 35 3.96 -0.54 -20.30
N ARG A 36 4.42 0.62 -19.83
CA ARG A 36 5.19 0.75 -18.60
C ARG A 36 4.23 0.85 -17.43
N ARG A 37 4.38 -0.02 -16.43
CA ARG A 37 3.58 -0.01 -15.20
C ARG A 37 4.47 0.38 -14.03
N ALA A 38 4.00 1.33 -13.24
CA ALA A 38 4.66 1.71 -12.00
C ALA A 38 4.19 0.78 -10.87
N HIS A 39 5.15 0.28 -10.09
CA HIS A 39 4.93 -0.56 -8.93
C HIS A 39 5.62 0.07 -7.72
N LEU A 40 4.97 0.06 -6.56
CA LEU A 40 5.58 0.53 -5.31
C LEU A 40 6.67 -0.45 -4.88
N THR A 41 7.81 0.08 -4.45
CA THR A 41 8.84 -0.73 -3.78
C THR A 41 8.42 -0.99 -2.34
N ALA A 42 9.12 -1.91 -1.66
CA ALA A 42 8.93 -2.11 -0.23
C ALA A 42 9.15 -0.82 0.58
N MET A 43 10.13 0.00 0.18
CA MET A 43 10.42 1.27 0.83
C MET A 43 9.31 2.30 0.58
N GLY A 44 8.81 2.41 -0.65
CA GLY A 44 7.66 3.25 -0.97
C GLY A 44 6.42 2.84 -0.19
N ARG A 45 6.22 1.52 0.01
CA ARG A 45 5.13 1.00 0.82
C ARG A 45 5.27 1.41 2.30
N SER A 46 6.43 1.20 2.91
CA SER A 46 6.68 1.61 4.29
C SER A 46 6.53 3.12 4.51
N LEU A 47 6.92 3.93 3.53
CA LEU A 47 6.74 5.38 3.57
C LEU A 47 5.25 5.73 3.59
N LEU A 48 4.46 5.17 2.68
CA LEU A 48 3.02 5.41 2.62
C LEU A 48 2.32 4.91 3.89
N ASP A 49 2.68 3.73 4.39
CA ASP A 49 2.13 3.18 5.63
C ASP A 49 2.43 4.11 6.82
N ALA A 50 3.62 4.74 6.88
CA ALA A 50 3.97 5.71 7.93
C ALA A 50 3.19 7.04 7.85
N PHE A 51 2.69 7.40 6.67
CA PHE A 51 1.84 8.56 6.46
C PHE A 51 0.35 8.22 6.46
N ASP A 52 -0.01 6.94 6.60
CA ASP A 52 -1.41 6.52 6.57
C ASP A 52 -2.09 6.95 7.88
N PRO A 53 -3.12 7.82 7.81
CA PRO A 53 -3.83 8.28 9.01
C PRO A 53 -4.66 7.17 9.68
N ASP A 54 -4.80 5.99 9.05
CA ASP A 54 -5.42 4.78 9.60
C ASP A 54 -4.41 3.89 10.37
N ASP A 55 -3.14 4.30 10.55
CA ASP A 55 -2.19 3.70 11.53
C ASP A 55 -2.61 3.98 12.98
N ARG A 56 -3.94 4.06 13.23
CA ARG A 56 -4.46 3.72 14.53
C ARG A 56 -4.12 2.25 14.72
N PRO A 57 -3.49 1.85 15.84
CA PRO A 57 -3.19 0.46 16.09
C PRO A 57 -4.53 -0.29 16.00
N ARG A 58 -4.69 -1.10 14.94
CA ARG A 58 -5.81 -2.04 14.84
C ARG A 58 -5.65 -2.98 16.01
N ARG A 59 -6.27 -2.59 17.12
CA ARG A 59 -6.37 -3.34 18.37
C ARG A 59 -7.07 -4.63 17.97
N ARG A 60 -6.26 -5.65 17.65
CA ARG A 60 -6.75 -6.98 17.29
C ARG A 60 -7.71 -7.37 18.40
N PRO A 61 -8.99 -7.68 18.10
CA PRO A 61 -9.89 -8.13 19.16
C PRO A 61 -9.24 -9.35 19.79
N ALA A 62 -8.93 -9.25 21.08
CA ALA A 62 -8.44 -10.36 21.86
C ALA A 62 -9.50 -11.45 21.71
N LYS A 63 -9.10 -12.56 21.09
CA LYS A 63 -9.90 -13.77 21.03
C LYS A 63 -10.21 -14.18 22.47
N ILE A 64 -11.43 -13.90 22.90
CA ILE A 64 -11.98 -14.36 24.18
C ILE A 64 -12.06 -15.88 24.07
N HIS A 65 -11.08 -16.55 24.66
CA HIS A 65 -11.15 -17.97 24.92
C HIS A 65 -12.22 -18.15 26.00
N THR A 66 -13.43 -18.50 25.60
CA THR A 66 -14.42 -19.04 26.54
C THR A 66 -13.95 -20.41 26.96
N CYS A 67 -13.24 -20.48 28.08
CA CYS A 67 -13.06 -21.72 28.82
C CYS A 67 -14.43 -22.12 29.37
N GLY A 68 -15.15 -22.93 28.61
CA GLY A 68 -16.32 -23.65 29.08
C GLY A 68 -15.83 -24.81 29.94
N GLU A 69 -15.53 -24.54 31.21
CA GLU A 69 -15.31 -25.59 32.19
C GLU A 69 -16.69 -26.11 32.62
N SER A 70 -17.19 -27.08 31.85
CA SER A 70 -18.29 -27.94 32.26
C SER A 70 -17.80 -28.80 33.42
N GLY A 71 -18.26 -28.48 34.62
CA GLY A 71 -17.84 -29.14 35.85
C GLY A 71 -18.97 -29.22 36.86
N ARG A 72 -19.79 -30.25 36.71
CA ARG A 72 -20.57 -31.04 37.71
C ARG A 72 -22.06 -31.18 37.38
#